data_AF-A0A1V6GVH6-F1
#
_entry.id   AF-A0A1V6GVH6-F1
#
_cell.length_a   1.000
_cell.length_b   1.000
_cell.length_c   1.000
_cell.angle_alpha   90.00
_cell.angle_beta   90.00
_cell.angle_gamma   90.00
#
_symmetry.space_group_name_H-M   'P 1'
#
loop_
_entity.id
_entity.type
_entity.pdbx_description
1 polymer ?
#
loop_
_entity_poly.entity_id
_entity_poly.type
_entity_poly.pdbx_seq_one_letter_code
_entity_poly.pdbx_strand_id
1 'polypeptide(L)'
;MQTRKFLDAMVSDGILVFVSAKGVELVGPEDRVKEAREALEIFPSLEDEIIALLNPSDADKRRWLDEQSEGVHAEHRARTARLEAAGIAEPEQHALDTVYRDHNSTLPARLRPVTRGGAAR
;
A
#
# COMPACT_ATOMS: atom_id res chain seq x y z
N MET A 1 4.23 11.51 3.47
CA MET A 1 3.42 11.43 4.72
C MET A 1 2.03 12.06 4.58
N GLN A 2 1.83 13.14 3.81
CA GLN A 2 0.51 13.77 3.63
C GLN A 2 -0.43 12.98 2.70
N THR A 3 0.07 12.48 1.58
CA THR A 3 -0.67 11.62 0.62
C THR A 3 -1.26 10.39 1.29
N ARG A 4 -0.51 9.74 2.18
CA ARG A 4 -0.97 8.55 2.89
C ARG A 4 -2.15 8.86 3.82
N LYS A 5 -2.05 9.97 4.57
CA LYS A 5 -3.15 10.43 5.44
C LYS A 5 -4.40 10.78 4.64
N PHE A 6 -4.22 11.38 3.45
CA PHE A 6 -5.33 11.66 2.55
C PHE A 6 -6.01 10.38 2.06
N LEU A 7 -5.24 9.35 1.67
CA LEU A 7 -5.78 8.04 1.33
C LEU A 7 -6.49 7.36 2.49
N ASP A 8 -5.92 7.41 3.70
CA ASP A 8 -6.56 6.84 4.90
C ASP A 8 -7.89 7.54 5.22
N ALA A 9 -7.99 8.85 4.99
CA ALA A 9 -9.25 9.60 5.14
C ALA A 9 -10.29 9.16 4.10
N MET A 10 -9.92 9.07 2.82
CA MET A 10 -10.82 8.60 1.76
C MET A 10 -11.36 7.19 2.06
N VAL A 11 -10.51 6.27 2.51
CA VAL A 11 -10.92 4.91 2.91
C VAL A 11 -11.89 4.94 4.08
N SER A 12 -11.66 5.82 5.06
CA SER A 12 -12.53 6.00 6.22
C SER A 12 -13.92 6.51 5.82
N ASP A 13 -13.99 7.32 4.76
CA ASP A 13 -15.24 7.79 4.15
C ASP A 13 -15.91 6.76 3.23
N GLY A 14 -15.36 5.54 3.16
CA GLY A 14 -15.90 4.46 2.33
C GLY A 14 -15.56 4.58 0.86
N ILE A 15 -14.57 5.41 0.50
CA ILE A 15 -14.07 5.54 -0.86
C ILE A 15 -13.00 4.48 -1.11
N LEU A 16 -13.24 3.64 -2.11
CA LEU A 16 -12.24 2.78 -2.71
C LEU A 16 -11.43 3.60 -3.73
N VAL A 17 -10.10 3.61 -3.54
CA VAL A 17 -9.15 4.28 -4.43
C VAL A 17 -8.31 3.22 -5.15
N PHE A 18 -8.21 3.31 -6.47
CA PHE A 18 -7.35 2.45 -7.28
C PHE A 18 -6.80 3.20 -8.49
N VAL A 19 -5.71 2.70 -9.08
CA VAL A 19 -5.08 3.29 -10.26
C VAL A 19 -5.49 2.49 -11.49
N SER A 20 -5.96 3.19 -12.53
CA SER A 20 -6.27 2.63 -13.85
C SER A 20 -5.36 3.26 -14.92
N ALA A 21 -5.51 2.81 -16.17
CA ALA A 21 -4.83 3.45 -17.30
C ALA A 21 -5.24 4.93 -17.52
N LYS A 22 -6.33 5.39 -16.88
CA LYS A 22 -6.82 6.77 -16.94
C LYS A 22 -6.34 7.65 -15.80
N GLY A 23 -5.63 7.11 -14.81
CA GLY A 23 -5.23 7.81 -13.60
C GLY A 23 -5.88 7.24 -12.34
N VAL A 24 -6.13 8.10 -11.36
CA VAL A 24 -6.73 7.69 -10.08
C VAL A 24 -8.26 7.58 -10.22
N GLU A 25 -8.78 6.41 -9.88
CA GLU A 25 -10.21 6.10 -9.88
C GLU A 25 -10.75 6.04 -8.45
N LEU A 26 -11.93 6.61 -8.25
CA LEU A 26 -12.61 6.71 -6.96
C LEU A 26 -14.01 6.10 -7.06
N VAL A 27 -14.32 5.16 -6.17
CA VAL A 27 -15.63 4.49 -6.09
C VAL A 27 -16.11 4.50 -4.64
N GLY A 28 -17.32 4.99 -4.39
CA GLY A 28 -17.87 5.13 -3.04
C GLY A 28 -19.16 5.94 -3.03
N PRO A 29 -19.58 6.47 -1.87
CA PRO A 29 -20.70 7.40 -1.75
C PRO A 29 -20.50 8.62 -2.67
N GLU A 30 -21.53 9.02 -3.41
CA GLU A 30 -21.43 10.03 -4.48
C GLU A 30 -20.95 11.40 -3.95
N ASP A 31 -21.47 11.81 -2.80
CA ASP A 31 -21.06 13.04 -2.09
C ASP A 31 -19.57 13.01 -1.72
N ARG A 32 -19.09 11.89 -1.18
CA ARG A 32 -17.69 11.70 -0.78
C ARG A 32 -16.74 11.60 -1.97
N VAL A 33 -17.14 10.89 -3.02
CA VAL A 33 -16.36 10.82 -4.27
C VAL A 33 -16.24 12.20 -4.90
N LYS A 34 -17.32 13.00 -4.89
CA LYS A 34 -17.29 14.37 -5.40
C LYS A 34 -16.31 15.24 -4.62
N GLU A 35 -16.38 15.25 -3.29
CA GLU A 35 -15.44 15.98 -2.42
C GLU A 35 -13.99 15.56 -2.67
N ALA A 36 -13.74 14.25 -2.80
CA ALA A 36 -12.40 13.73 -3.08
C ALA A 36 -11.88 14.14 -4.48
N ARG A 37 -12.75 14.19 -5.49
CA ARG A 37 -12.38 14.69 -6.84
C ARG A 37 -12.04 16.18 -6.80
N GLU A 38 -12.85 17.00 -6.13
CA GLU A 38 -12.56 18.43 -5.96
C GLU A 38 -11.20 18.64 -5.25
N ALA A 39 -10.87 17.83 -4.25
CA ALA A 39 -9.56 17.88 -3.60
C ALA A 39 -8.40 17.53 -4.55
N LEU A 40 -8.56 16.51 -5.41
CA LEU A 40 -7.55 16.15 -6.42
C LEU A 40 -7.37 17.25 -7.48
N GLU A 41 -8.45 17.93 -7.87
CA GLU A 41 -8.38 19.06 -8.80
C GLU A 41 -7.65 20.27 -8.19
N ILE A 42 -7.84 20.54 -6.90
CA ILE A 42 -7.16 21.63 -6.18
C ILE A 42 -5.67 21.33 -5.98
N PHE A 43 -5.31 20.06 -5.80
CA PHE A 43 -3.94 19.63 -5.55
C PHE A 43 -3.48 18.59 -6.58
N PRO A 44 -3.13 19.00 -7.82
CA PRO A 44 -2.79 18.08 -8.90
C PRO A 44 -1.63 17.11 -8.58
N SER A 45 -0.68 17.53 -7.73
CA SER A 45 0.43 16.66 -7.32
C SER A 45 -0.02 15.46 -6.48
N LEU A 46 -1.18 15.53 -5.81
CA LEU A 46 -1.71 14.40 -5.04
C LEU A 46 -2.03 13.21 -5.95
N GLU A 47 -2.47 13.45 -7.19
CA GLU A 47 -2.80 12.35 -8.10
C GLU A 47 -1.53 11.55 -8.43
N ASP A 48 -0.46 12.22 -8.83
CA ASP A 48 0.84 11.60 -9.12
C ASP A 48 1.41 10.89 -7.88
N GLU A 49 1.28 11.48 -6.70
CA GLU A 49 1.73 10.88 -5.44
C GLU A 49 0.91 9.63 -5.07
N ILE A 50 -0.41 9.63 -5.30
CA ILE A 50 -1.27 8.46 -5.09
C ILE A 50 -0.88 7.35 -6.08
N ILE A 51 -0.63 7.69 -7.34
CA ILE A 51 -0.17 6.74 -8.35
C ILE A 51 1.17 6.12 -7.92
N ALA A 52 2.14 6.94 -7.52
CA ALA A 52 3.44 6.47 -7.05
C ALA A 52 3.33 5.58 -5.80
N LEU A 53 2.36 5.83 -4.93
CA LEU A 53 2.14 5.03 -3.72
C LEU A 53 1.38 3.72 -3.98
N LEU A 54 0.42 3.71 -4.90
CA LEU A 54 -0.38 2.52 -5.20
C LEU A 54 0.26 1.63 -6.28
N ASN A 55 1.11 2.20 -7.13
CA ASN A 55 1.84 1.51 -8.18
C ASN A 55 3.33 1.91 -8.20
N PRO A 56 4.09 1.63 -7.12
CA PRO A 56 5.49 2.00 -7.02
C PRO A 56 6.38 1.17 -7.96
N SER A 57 7.47 1.77 -8.43
CA SER A 57 8.56 0.99 -9.04
C SER A 57 9.29 0.14 -8.00
N ASP A 58 10.04 -0.86 -8.43
CA ASP A 58 10.85 -1.66 -7.50
C ASP A 58 11.93 -0.84 -6.79
N ALA A 59 12.46 0.20 -7.45
CA ALA A 59 13.39 1.12 -6.82
C ALA A 59 12.71 1.93 -5.71
N ASP A 60 11.47 2.35 -5.92
CA ASP A 60 10.70 3.08 -4.91
C ASP A 60 10.32 2.19 -3.72
N LYS A 61 9.97 0.91 -3.96
CA LYS A 61 9.74 -0.06 -2.86
C LYS A 61 11.00 -0.28 -2.04
N ARG A 62 12.17 -0.41 -2.68
CA ARG A 62 13.46 -0.56 -1.99
C ARG A 62 13.78 0.68 -1.15
N ARG A 63 13.69 1.87 -1.75
CA ARG A 63 13.90 3.13 -1.03
C ARG A 63 12.93 3.28 0.14
N TRP A 64 11.66 2.92 -0.06
CA TRP A 64 10.66 2.89 1.01
C TRP A 64 11.11 1.96 2.14
N LEU A 65 11.54 0.73 1.83
CA LEU A 65 12.00 -0.24 2.82
C LEU A 65 13.20 0.29 3.62
N ASP A 66 14.17 0.92 2.95
CA ASP A 66 15.38 1.50 3.58
C ASP A 66 15.07 2.60 4.60
N GLU A 67 13.91 3.26 4.45
CA GLU A 67 13.44 4.32 5.36
C GLU A 67 12.59 3.77 6.54
N GLN A 68 12.33 2.46 6.60
CA GLN A 68 11.44 1.88 7.60
C GLN A 68 12.13 1.54 8.92
N SER A 69 11.30 1.32 9.94
CA SER A 69 11.75 0.81 11.23
C SER A 69 12.31 -0.62 11.14
N GLU A 70 13.17 -0.98 12.10
CA GLU A 70 13.72 -2.34 12.21
C GLU A 70 12.63 -3.43 12.27
N GLY A 71 11.44 -3.12 12.79
CA GLY A 71 10.31 -4.05 12.81
C GLY A 71 9.87 -4.47 11.40
N VAL A 72 9.83 -3.53 10.46
CA VAL A 72 9.47 -3.80 9.06
C VAL A 72 10.61 -4.53 8.35
N HIS A 73 11.86 -4.18 8.63
CA HIS A 73 13.02 -4.94 8.11
C HIS A 73 13.04 -6.38 8.61
N ALA A 74 12.74 -6.62 9.88
CA ALA A 74 12.64 -7.95 10.45
C ALA A 74 11.50 -8.76 9.80
N GLU A 75 10.35 -8.13 9.57
CA GLU A 75 9.23 -8.74 8.85
C GLU A 75 9.64 -9.15 7.43
N HIS A 76 10.29 -8.24 6.69
CA HIS A 76 10.81 -8.51 5.35
C HIS A 76 11.76 -9.71 5.33
N ARG A 77 12.79 -9.73 6.19
CA ARG A 77 13.74 -10.86 6.29
C ARG A 77 13.05 -12.18 6.64
N ALA A 78 12.11 -12.16 7.59
CA ALA A 78 11.36 -13.35 7.99
C ALA A 78 10.44 -13.86 6.87
N ARG A 79 9.94 -12.96 6.01
CA ARG A 79 9.14 -13.33 4.85
C ARG A 79 10.00 -13.91 3.74
N THR A 80 11.14 -13.31 3.44
CA THR A 80 12.13 -13.85 2.48
C THR A 80 12.51 -15.27 2.85
N ALA A 81 12.93 -15.52 4.10
CA ALA A 81 13.33 -16.85 4.56
C ALA A 81 12.20 -17.91 4.43
N ARG A 82 10.95 -17.52 4.65
CA ARG A 82 9.79 -18.41 4.47
C ARG A 82 9.55 -18.75 2.99
N LEU A 83 9.71 -17.78 2.10
CA LEU A 83 9.55 -17.96 0.65
C LEU A 83 10.69 -18.81 0.07
N GLU A 84 11.93 -18.58 0.53
CA GLU A 84 13.10 -19.42 0.22
C GLU A 84 12.88 -20.87 0.62
N ALA A 85 12.46 -21.11 1.87
CA ALA A 85 12.18 -22.45 2.38
C ALA A 85 11.04 -23.16 1.61
N ALA A 86 10.12 -22.39 1.02
CA ALA A 86 9.03 -22.90 0.19
C ALA A 86 9.43 -23.12 -1.29
N GLY A 87 10.67 -22.78 -1.68
CA GLY A 87 11.14 -22.92 -3.06
C GLY A 87 10.51 -21.93 -4.04
N ILE A 88 10.02 -20.78 -3.55
CA ILE A 88 9.49 -19.71 -4.39
C ILE A 88 10.66 -18.99 -5.08
N ALA A 89 10.57 -18.82 -6.40
CA ALA A 89 11.54 -18.03 -7.16
C ALA A 89 11.48 -16.56 -6.73
N GLU A 90 12.61 -15.85 -6.76
CA GLU A 90 12.68 -14.42 -6.39
C GLU A 90 12.06 -14.09 -5.01
N PRO A 91 12.45 -14.81 -3.93
CA PRO A 91 11.81 -14.70 -2.62
C PRO A 91 11.95 -13.31 -2.01
N GLU A 92 13.06 -12.62 -2.25
CA GLU A 92 13.27 -11.24 -1.81
C GLU A 92 12.31 -10.26 -2.49
N GLN A 93 12.11 -10.39 -3.80
CA GLN A 93 11.22 -9.49 -4.54
C GLN A 93 9.76 -9.72 -4.11
N HIS A 94 9.34 -10.98 -3.96
CA HIS A 94 8.01 -11.29 -3.44
C HIS A 94 7.81 -10.83 -2.00
N ALA A 95 8.83 -10.94 -1.14
CA ALA A 95 8.78 -10.40 0.20
C ALA A 95 8.60 -8.88 0.17
N LEU A 96 9.40 -8.17 -0.63
CA LEU A 96 9.32 -6.73 -0.80
C LEU A 96 7.94 -6.28 -1.28
N ASP A 97 7.41 -6.91 -2.33
CA ASP A 97 6.10 -6.59 -2.90
C ASP A 97 4.97 -6.74 -1.89
N THR A 98 4.99 -7.84 -1.15
CA THR A 98 3.92 -8.16 -0.20
C THR A 98 4.03 -7.35 1.09
N VAL A 99 5.24 -7.11 1.59
CA VAL A 99 5.44 -6.24 2.77
C VAL A 99 5.06 -4.81 2.41
N TYR A 100 5.52 -4.29 1.26
CA TYR A 100 5.09 -2.98 0.79
C TYR A 100 3.57 -2.89 0.73
N ARG A 101 2.91 -3.89 0.13
CA ARG A 101 1.45 -3.92 -0.01
C ARG A 101 0.75 -3.97 1.34
N ASP A 102 1.22 -4.76 2.30
CA ASP A 102 0.57 -4.89 3.61
C ASP A 102 0.59 -3.57 4.39
N HIS A 103 1.70 -2.83 4.30
CA HIS A 103 1.88 -1.54 4.98
C HIS A 103 1.28 -0.36 4.20
N ASN A 104 1.10 -0.48 2.89
CA ASN A 104 0.44 0.53 2.05
C ASN A 104 -1.00 0.15 1.68
N SER A 105 -1.54 -0.95 2.18
CA SER A 105 -2.90 -1.38 1.88
C SER A 105 -3.91 -0.38 2.42
N THR A 106 -4.81 0.06 1.55
CA THR A 106 -6.02 0.82 1.88
C THR A 106 -7.20 -0.10 2.18
N LEU A 107 -7.00 -1.43 2.15
CA LEU A 107 -8.06 -2.38 2.47
C LEU A 107 -8.42 -2.28 3.97
N PRO A 108 -9.73 -2.32 4.30
CA PRO A 108 -10.19 -2.49 5.68
C PRO A 108 -9.48 -3.68 6.33
N ALA A 109 -9.18 -3.60 7.63
CA ALA A 109 -8.45 -4.64 8.36
C ALA A 109 -9.00 -6.06 8.14
N ARG A 110 -10.34 -6.20 8.03
CA ARG A 110 -11.03 -7.48 7.77
C ARG A 110 -10.73 -8.11 6.40
N LEU A 111 -10.25 -7.33 5.44
CA LEU A 111 -9.90 -7.76 4.08
C LEU A 111 -8.39 -7.80 3.85
N ARG A 112 -7.58 -7.37 4.84
CA ARG A 112 -6.13 -7.50 4.74
C ARG A 112 -5.76 -8.99 4.81
N PRO A 113 -4.78 -9.45 4.02
CA PRO A 113 -4.26 -10.80 4.14
C PRO A 113 -3.85 -11.03 5.61
N VAL A 114 -4.41 -12.05 6.24
CA VAL A 114 -3.97 -12.44 7.58
C VAL A 114 -2.59 -13.04 7.42
N THR A 115 -1.55 -12.29 7.77
CA THR A 115 -0.23 -12.84 7.98
C THR A 115 -0.34 -13.76 9.19
N ARG A 116 -0.55 -15.06 8.95
CA ARG A 116 -0.28 -16.08 9.97
C ARG A 116 1.23 -16.10 10.21
N GLY A 117 1.70 -15.14 10.99
CA GLY A 117 3.04 -15.08 11.56
C GLY A 117 2.97 -15.55 13.00
N GLY A 118 3.52 -16.74 13.26
CA GLY A 118 4.13 -17.15 14.52
C GLY A 118 3.35 -16.93 15.82
N ALA A 119 2.89 -18.02 16.40
CA ALA A 119 2.53 -18.08 17.82
C ALA A 119 3.64 -17.48 18.70
N ALA A 120 3.25 -16.61 19.62
CA ALA A 120 3.98 -16.39 20.87
C ALA A 120 2.98 -16.01 21.96
N ARG A 121 2.57 -17.06 22.68
CA ARG A 121 2.13 -17.17 24.09
C ARG A 121 1.21 -16.09 24.67
#